data_AF-A0A8C6R2Z4-F1
#
_entry.id   AF-A0A8C6R2Z4-F1
#
_cell.length_a   1.000
_cell.length_b   1.000
_cell.length_c   1.000
_cell.angle_alpha   90.00
_cell.angle_beta   90.00
_cell.angle_gamma   90.00
#
_symmetry.space_group_name_H-M   'P 1'
#
loop_
_entity.id
_entity.type
_entity.pdbx_description
1 polymer ?
#
loop_
_entity_poly.entity_id
_entity_poly.type
_entity_poly.pdbx_seq_one_letter_code
_entity_poly.pdbx_strand_id
1 'polypeptide(L)'
;MKMRHFEMVTMLLAAMILMDIFQVKAEMLDMAEDAFDDEYQKCSNRMEMKYVPQLLSEELANLQLLETVWENAKIKWEARKAGISLPLNFKDNYGVALMAYVSEAQEQTPFYHMFNQAVKTTGQSRKDYIYDFQFKAFHFYLVRGLQVLRRPCEESYKSAVYSTSQDISFAFGGINRVRLGSFTLAYSTKPPATDQQYTVLTIYPCFGVPVEKFFGTQSKRIVLIPLSEIFQVSPEGAGNDLVLQ
;
A
#
# COMPACT_ATOMS: atom_id res chain seq x y z
N MET A 1 46.68 29.00 14.83
CA MET A 1 45.93 28.31 15.90
C MET A 1 45.90 26.82 15.58
N LYS A 2 46.59 25.97 16.35
CA LYS A 2 46.50 24.51 16.21
C LYS A 2 45.25 24.05 16.94
N MET A 3 44.21 23.69 16.18
CA MET A 3 43.01 23.04 16.74
C MET A 3 43.46 21.77 17.47
N ARG A 4 43.05 21.59 18.73
CA ARG A 4 43.47 20.42 19.50
C ARG A 4 42.79 19.18 18.92
N HIS A 5 43.50 18.06 18.85
CA HIS A 5 43.02 16.83 18.21
C HIS A 5 41.63 16.41 18.72
N PHE A 6 41.35 16.65 20.00
CA PHE A 6 40.05 16.41 20.62
C PHE A 6 38.90 17.24 20.02
N GLU A 7 39.14 18.54 19.74
CA GLU A 7 38.15 19.43 19.11
C GLU A 7 37.86 19.01 17.67
N MET A 8 38.87 18.47 16.97
CA MET A 8 38.70 17.96 15.60
C MET A 8 37.82 16.70 15.59
N VAL A 9 38.02 15.80 16.57
CA VAL A 9 37.24 14.56 16.70
C VAL A 9 35.79 14.85 17.08
N THR A 10 35.55 15.77 18.02
CA THR A 10 34.18 16.15 18.39
C THR A 10 33.44 16.87 17.26
N MET A 11 34.12 17.71 16.47
CA MET A 11 33.52 18.34 15.29
C MET A 11 33.17 17.33 14.19
N LEU A 12 34.02 16.32 13.95
CA LEU A 12 33.74 15.25 12.99
C LEU A 12 32.58 14.36 13.46
N LEU A 13 32.53 14.01 14.74
CA LEU A 13 31.41 13.27 15.33
C LEU A 13 30.11 14.08 15.28
N ALA A 14 30.15 15.37 15.61
CA ALA A 14 28.98 16.24 15.52
C ALA A 14 28.49 16.39 14.06
N ALA A 15 29.40 16.48 13.09
CA ALA A 15 29.06 16.51 11.67
C ALA A 15 28.47 15.18 11.18
N MET A 16 29.00 14.04 11.62
CA MET A 16 28.42 12.72 11.33
C MET A 16 27.03 12.58 11.97
N ILE A 17 26.87 12.99 13.23
CA ILE A 17 25.56 13.01 13.91
C ILE A 17 24.58 13.95 13.17
N LEU A 18 25.02 15.12 12.72
CA LEU A 18 24.21 16.07 11.93
C LEU A 18 23.84 15.54 10.53
N MET A 19 24.70 14.74 9.90
CA MET A 19 24.40 14.06 8.64
C MET A 19 23.49 12.82 8.84
N ASP A 20 23.52 12.20 10.03
CA ASP A 20 22.61 11.13 10.46
C ASP A 20 21.30 11.65 11.08
N ILE A 21 21.13 12.97 11.29
CA ILE A 21 19.81 13.55 11.55
C ILE A 21 19.00 13.30 10.28
N PHE A 22 18.14 12.28 10.34
CA PHE A 22 17.14 11.91 9.34
C PHE A 22 16.79 13.11 8.44
N GLN A 23 17.44 13.21 7.27
CA GLN A 23 16.81 13.95 6.19
C GLN A 23 15.51 13.19 5.95
N VAL A 24 14.40 13.79 6.34
CA VAL A 24 13.07 13.30 5.98
C VAL A 24 13.07 13.27 4.47
N LYS A 25 13.32 12.10 3.90
CA LYS A 25 13.39 11.91 2.46
C LYS A 25 11.96 11.99 1.99
N ALA A 26 11.59 13.13 1.41
CA ALA A 26 10.31 13.29 0.75
C ALA A 26 10.11 12.11 -0.21
N GLU A 27 8.98 11.43 -0.09
CA GLU A 27 8.63 10.33 -0.99
C GLU A 27 8.28 10.94 -2.35
N MET A 28 9.14 10.68 -3.34
CA MET A 28 8.92 11.14 -4.70
C MET A 28 7.99 10.16 -5.39
N LEU A 29 6.84 10.63 -5.84
CA LEU A 29 5.93 9.86 -6.68
C LEU A 29 6.57 9.65 -8.06
N ASP A 30 6.69 8.39 -8.47
CA ASP A 30 7.27 7.97 -9.75
C ASP A 30 6.51 6.76 -10.34
N MET A 31 7.12 6.05 -11.27
CA MET A 31 6.50 4.87 -11.90
C MET A 31 6.59 3.59 -11.04
N ALA A 32 7.15 3.68 -9.83
CA ALA A 32 7.34 2.59 -8.88
C ALA A 32 8.03 1.35 -9.49
N GLU A 33 9.13 1.57 -10.23
CA GLU A 33 9.83 0.50 -10.96
C GLU A 33 10.38 -0.62 -10.05
N ASP A 34 10.59 -0.29 -8.76
CA ASP A 34 11.11 -1.22 -7.76
C ASP A 34 10.01 -2.04 -7.07
N ALA A 35 8.73 -1.72 -7.30
CA ALA A 35 7.61 -2.33 -6.62
C ALA A 35 7.25 -3.70 -7.21
N PHE A 36 6.96 -4.67 -6.34
CA PHE A 36 6.41 -5.95 -6.75
C PHE A 36 4.91 -5.82 -7.06
N ASP A 37 4.58 -5.62 -8.35
CA ASP A 37 3.24 -5.25 -8.84
C ASP A 37 2.51 -6.35 -9.61
N ASP A 38 2.84 -7.62 -9.36
CA ASP A 38 2.28 -8.76 -10.08
C ASP A 38 0.74 -8.84 -9.94
N GLU A 39 0.05 -8.73 -11.07
CA GLU A 39 -1.40 -8.90 -11.18
C GLU A 39 -1.85 -10.36 -11.37
N TYR A 40 -0.90 -11.30 -11.44
CA TYR A 40 -1.11 -12.74 -11.64
C TYR A 40 -1.93 -13.07 -12.89
N GLN A 41 -1.80 -12.24 -13.93
CA GLN A 41 -2.50 -12.42 -15.18
C GLN A 41 -2.08 -13.75 -15.81
N LYS A 42 -3.07 -14.54 -16.25
CA LYS A 42 -2.89 -15.86 -16.90
C LYS A 42 -2.33 -16.98 -16.01
N CYS A 43 -1.87 -16.69 -14.78
CA CYS A 43 -1.32 -17.70 -13.86
C CYS A 43 -2.15 -17.89 -12.57
N SER A 44 -3.12 -17.02 -12.30
CA SER A 44 -3.91 -17.01 -11.06
C SER A 44 -4.47 -18.38 -10.63
N ASN A 45 -5.13 -19.10 -11.52
CA ASN A 45 -5.69 -20.43 -11.21
C ASN A 45 -4.61 -21.43 -10.80
N ARG A 46 -3.48 -21.45 -11.50
CA ARG A 46 -2.37 -22.36 -11.21
C ARG A 46 -1.69 -21.99 -9.90
N MET A 47 -1.46 -20.69 -9.67
CA MET A 47 -0.91 -20.17 -8.42
C MET A 47 -1.77 -20.62 -7.24
N GLU A 48 -3.06 -20.35 -7.32
CA GLU A 48 -3.99 -20.60 -6.23
C GLU A 48 -4.17 -22.08 -5.89
N MET A 49 -4.22 -22.95 -6.89
CA MET A 49 -4.43 -24.38 -6.63
C MET A 49 -3.15 -25.10 -6.21
N LYS A 50 -1.98 -24.70 -6.73
CA LYS A 50 -0.75 -25.49 -6.60
C LYS A 50 0.27 -24.93 -5.62
N TYR A 51 0.37 -23.61 -5.49
CA TYR A 51 1.53 -22.99 -4.84
C TYR A 51 1.12 -22.16 -3.61
N VAL A 52 0.10 -21.31 -3.76
CA VAL A 52 -0.28 -20.32 -2.74
C VAL A 52 -0.67 -20.95 -1.39
N PRO A 53 -1.37 -22.11 -1.30
CA PRO A 53 -1.70 -22.71 0.00
C PRO A 53 -0.47 -23.12 0.80
N GLN A 54 0.53 -23.73 0.14
CA GLN A 54 1.78 -24.10 0.77
C GLN A 54 2.60 -22.86 1.15
N LEU A 55 2.70 -21.89 0.24
CA LEU A 55 3.39 -20.62 0.50
C LEU A 55 2.78 -19.91 1.72
N LEU A 56 1.46 -19.83 1.83
CA LEU A 56 0.81 -19.22 2.99
C LEU A 56 1.19 -19.96 4.28
N SER A 57 1.17 -21.30 4.28
CA SER A 57 1.55 -22.08 5.45
C SER A 57 3.01 -21.82 5.87
N GLU A 58 3.91 -21.68 4.91
CA GLU A 58 5.33 -21.37 5.15
C GLU A 58 5.49 -19.93 5.66
N GLU A 59 4.78 -18.97 5.08
CA GLU A 59 4.81 -17.56 5.50
C GLU A 59 4.31 -17.39 6.94
N LEU A 60 3.20 -18.04 7.30
CA LEU A 60 2.65 -18.02 8.66
C LEU A 60 3.60 -18.69 9.66
N ALA A 61 4.23 -19.81 9.29
CA ALA A 61 5.17 -20.51 10.17
C ALA A 61 6.48 -19.73 10.40
N ASN A 62 6.92 -18.95 9.41
CA ASN A 62 8.20 -18.23 9.45
C ASN A 62 8.08 -16.81 10.03
N LEU A 63 6.90 -16.19 9.97
CA LEU A 63 6.69 -14.81 10.39
C LEU A 63 5.52 -14.70 11.39
N GLN A 64 5.84 -14.76 12.68
CA GLN A 64 4.87 -14.70 13.79
C GLN A 64 3.97 -13.45 13.73
N LEU A 65 4.49 -12.32 13.24
CA LEU A 65 3.71 -11.10 13.06
C LEU A 65 2.59 -11.31 12.03
N LEU A 66 2.90 -11.92 10.89
CA LEU A 66 1.90 -12.24 9.86
C LEU A 66 0.91 -13.29 10.37
N GLU A 67 1.37 -14.30 11.12
CA GLU A 67 0.49 -15.30 11.74
C GLU A 67 -0.57 -14.64 12.63
N THR A 68 -0.15 -13.76 13.52
CA THR A 68 -1.03 -13.05 14.46
C THR A 68 -2.04 -12.19 13.70
N VAL A 69 -1.57 -11.42 12.71
CA VAL A 69 -2.44 -10.58 11.86
C VAL A 69 -3.45 -11.43 11.11
N TRP A 70 -3.02 -12.56 10.55
CA TRP A 70 -3.86 -13.45 9.77
C TRP A 70 -4.97 -14.09 10.60
N GLU A 71 -4.66 -14.63 11.78
CA GLU A 71 -5.67 -15.24 12.66
C GLU A 71 -6.66 -14.20 13.21
N ASN A 72 -6.19 -12.99 13.55
CA ASN A 72 -7.08 -11.89 13.94
C ASN A 72 -8.03 -11.50 12.80
N ALA A 73 -7.51 -11.39 11.57
CA ALA A 73 -8.31 -11.07 10.39
C ALA A 73 -9.32 -12.18 10.06
N LYS A 74 -8.97 -13.44 10.28
CA LYS A 74 -9.85 -14.59 10.11
C LYS A 74 -11.03 -14.56 11.07
N ILE A 75 -10.80 -14.22 12.34
CA ILE A 75 -11.90 -14.04 13.31
C ILE A 75 -12.85 -12.92 12.86
N LYS A 76 -12.30 -11.77 12.45
CA LYS A 76 -13.09 -10.64 11.90
C LYS A 76 -13.87 -11.07 10.65
N TRP A 77 -13.27 -11.89 9.78
CA TRP A 77 -13.87 -12.38 8.54
C TRP A 77 -15.05 -13.29 8.80
N GLU A 78 -14.89 -14.29 9.67
CA GLU A 78 -15.96 -15.21 10.04
C GLU A 78 -17.16 -14.48 10.65
N ALA A 79 -16.91 -13.46 11.48
CA ALA A 79 -17.97 -12.66 12.07
C ALA A 79 -18.76 -11.82 11.04
N ARG A 80 -18.15 -11.49 9.89
CA ARG A 80 -18.73 -10.56 8.91
C ARG A 80 -19.26 -11.22 7.64
N LYS A 81 -18.65 -12.32 7.19
CA LYS A 81 -18.88 -12.89 5.85
C LYS A 81 -20.33 -13.27 5.58
N ALA A 82 -21.06 -13.72 6.60
CA ALA A 82 -22.48 -14.07 6.48
C ALA A 82 -23.40 -12.85 6.23
N GLY A 83 -22.96 -11.64 6.59
CA GLY A 83 -23.75 -10.41 6.46
C GLY A 83 -23.44 -9.58 5.22
N ILE A 84 -22.60 -10.08 4.30
CA ILE A 84 -22.17 -9.33 3.11
C ILE A 84 -22.45 -10.12 1.84
N SER A 85 -22.93 -9.41 0.82
CA SER A 85 -23.06 -9.98 -0.53
C SER A 85 -21.71 -9.94 -1.25
N LEU A 86 -21.30 -11.11 -1.76
CA LEU A 86 -20.01 -11.35 -2.40
C LEU A 86 -20.21 -12.06 -3.75
N PRO A 87 -19.32 -11.83 -4.73
CA PRO A 87 -19.28 -12.64 -5.95
C PRO A 87 -19.13 -14.13 -5.64
N LEU A 88 -19.74 -15.00 -6.46
CA LEU A 88 -19.73 -16.46 -6.25
C LEU A 88 -18.32 -17.06 -6.15
N ASN A 89 -17.35 -16.47 -6.84
CA ASN A 89 -15.95 -16.90 -6.87
C ASN A 89 -15.08 -16.23 -5.78
N PHE A 90 -15.67 -15.45 -4.87
CA PHE A 90 -14.95 -14.85 -3.77
C PHE A 90 -14.68 -15.89 -2.67
N LYS A 91 -13.40 -16.06 -2.30
CA LYS A 91 -12.95 -17.08 -1.36
C LYS A 91 -12.62 -16.48 0.00
N ASP A 92 -12.69 -17.30 1.05
CA ASP A 92 -12.42 -16.87 2.42
C ASP A 92 -11.04 -16.23 2.56
N ASN A 93 -9.98 -16.83 2.01
CA ASN A 93 -8.63 -16.27 2.09
C ASN A 93 -8.50 -14.87 1.43
N TYR A 94 -9.33 -14.53 0.44
CA TYR A 94 -9.38 -13.17 -0.11
C TYR A 94 -9.95 -12.19 0.92
N GLY A 95 -11.02 -12.60 1.61
CA GLY A 95 -11.64 -11.83 2.68
C GLY A 95 -10.71 -11.63 3.86
N VAL A 96 -10.00 -12.70 4.28
CA VAL A 96 -9.01 -12.64 5.36
C VAL A 96 -7.85 -11.71 5.02
N ALA A 97 -7.25 -11.82 3.83
CA ALA A 97 -6.15 -10.96 3.41
C ALA A 97 -6.57 -9.47 3.35
N LEU A 98 -7.78 -9.20 2.83
CA LEU A 98 -8.34 -7.85 2.76
C LEU A 98 -8.61 -7.28 4.17
N MET A 99 -9.17 -8.09 5.07
CA MET A 99 -9.42 -7.71 6.46
C MET A 99 -8.14 -7.43 7.23
N ALA A 100 -7.12 -8.27 7.05
CA ALA A 100 -5.79 -8.08 7.59
C ALA A 100 -5.23 -6.74 7.11
N TYR A 101 -5.06 -6.58 5.79
CA TYR A 101 -4.39 -5.40 5.25
C TYR A 101 -5.05 -4.09 5.70
N VAL A 102 -6.37 -3.97 5.57
CA VAL A 102 -7.06 -2.72 5.89
C VAL A 102 -7.08 -2.46 7.40
N SER A 103 -7.24 -3.48 8.26
CA SER A 103 -7.16 -3.26 9.72
C SER A 103 -5.79 -2.72 10.11
N GLU A 104 -4.73 -3.38 9.64
CA GLU A 104 -3.35 -3.01 9.96
C GLU A 104 -2.99 -1.63 9.38
N ALA A 105 -3.54 -1.30 8.21
CA ALA A 105 -3.35 0.00 7.57
C ALA A 105 -4.09 1.14 8.31
N GLN A 106 -5.29 0.90 8.84
CA GLN A 106 -6.00 1.91 9.63
C GLN A 106 -5.28 2.22 10.95
N GLU A 107 -4.66 1.20 11.55
CA GLU A 107 -3.92 1.31 12.81
C GLU A 107 -2.44 1.69 12.62
N GLN A 108 -1.96 1.78 11.37
CA GLN A 108 -0.55 2.06 11.02
C GLN A 108 0.42 1.14 11.78
N THR A 109 0.12 -0.17 11.77
CA THR A 109 0.87 -1.13 12.57
C THR A 109 2.25 -1.45 11.98
N PRO A 110 3.16 -2.04 12.76
CA PRO A 110 4.43 -2.54 12.23
C PRO A 110 4.27 -3.51 11.05
N PHE A 111 3.20 -4.32 11.03
CA PHE A 111 2.92 -5.21 9.91
C PHE A 111 2.64 -4.43 8.62
N TYR A 112 1.79 -3.40 8.70
CA TYR A 112 1.46 -2.55 7.56
C TYR A 112 2.71 -1.92 6.94
N HIS A 113 3.61 -1.38 7.77
CA HIS A 113 4.85 -0.78 7.29
C HIS A 113 5.80 -1.83 6.69
N MET A 114 5.97 -2.97 7.36
CA MET A 114 6.81 -4.07 6.88
C MET A 114 6.35 -4.62 5.53
N PHE A 115 5.05 -4.89 5.39
CA PHE A 115 4.48 -5.41 4.15
C PHE A 115 4.62 -4.39 3.00
N ASN A 116 4.26 -3.12 3.22
CA ASN A 116 4.36 -2.11 2.18
C ASN A 116 5.81 -1.81 1.78
N GLN A 117 6.74 -1.82 2.73
CA GLN A 117 8.16 -1.71 2.41
C GLN A 117 8.63 -2.87 1.55
N ALA A 118 8.28 -4.11 1.91
CA ALA A 118 8.64 -5.29 1.11
C ALA A 118 8.05 -5.20 -0.31
N VAL A 119 6.80 -4.80 -0.46
CA VAL A 119 6.18 -4.58 -1.79
C VAL A 119 6.95 -3.52 -2.57
N LYS A 120 7.29 -2.38 -1.96
CA LYS A 120 7.96 -1.27 -2.64
C LYS A 120 9.38 -1.57 -3.13
N THR A 121 10.08 -2.54 -2.55
CA THR A 121 11.53 -2.72 -2.80
C THR A 121 11.94 -4.05 -3.42
N THR A 122 11.00 -4.98 -3.65
CA THR A 122 11.33 -6.37 -4.07
C THR A 122 10.82 -6.75 -5.47
N GLY A 123 10.45 -5.77 -6.29
CA GLY A 123 10.04 -5.93 -7.69
C GLY A 123 11.16 -5.83 -8.71
N GLN A 124 12.34 -5.33 -8.32
CA GLN A 124 13.47 -5.05 -9.24
C GLN A 124 13.96 -6.27 -10.01
N SER A 125 13.96 -7.46 -9.39
CA SER A 125 14.43 -8.66 -10.04
C SER A 125 13.76 -9.93 -9.53
N ARG A 126 13.89 -11.00 -10.32
CA ARG A 126 13.47 -12.34 -9.91
C ARG A 126 14.18 -12.81 -8.63
N LYS A 127 15.42 -12.37 -8.41
CA LYS A 127 16.18 -12.73 -7.22
C LYS A 127 15.53 -12.11 -5.99
N ASP A 128 15.21 -10.82 -6.05
CA ASP A 128 14.60 -10.09 -4.94
C ASP A 128 13.22 -10.68 -4.60
N TYR A 129 12.43 -11.00 -5.62
CA TYR A 129 11.16 -11.72 -5.42
C TYR A 129 11.36 -13.09 -4.73
N ILE A 130 12.32 -13.90 -5.18
CA ILE A 130 12.50 -15.26 -4.65
C ILE A 130 12.99 -15.20 -3.20
N TYR A 131 14.01 -14.41 -2.93
CA TYR A 131 14.78 -14.46 -1.68
C TYR A 131 14.35 -13.41 -0.64
N ASP A 132 13.87 -12.25 -1.08
CA ASP A 132 13.63 -11.10 -0.19
C ASP A 132 12.13 -10.82 0.01
N PHE A 133 11.27 -11.16 -0.96
CA PHE A 133 9.82 -10.97 -0.81
C PHE A 133 9.17 -12.10 0.00
N GLN A 134 8.87 -11.82 1.28
CA GLN A 134 8.35 -12.81 2.24
C GLN A 134 6.82 -12.93 2.27
N PHE A 135 6.09 -12.17 1.44
CA PHE A 135 4.63 -12.08 1.47
C PHE A 135 3.98 -12.54 0.16
N LYS A 136 4.51 -13.59 -0.46
CA LYS A 136 4.08 -14.09 -1.78
C LYS A 136 2.61 -14.50 -1.79
N ALA A 137 2.16 -15.28 -0.81
CA ALA A 137 0.79 -15.76 -0.72
C ALA A 137 -0.15 -14.68 -0.17
N PHE A 138 0.29 -13.94 0.85
CA PHE A 138 -0.50 -12.80 1.35
C PHE A 138 -0.79 -11.77 0.26
N HIS A 139 0.23 -11.35 -0.49
CA HIS A 139 0.09 -10.46 -1.64
C HIS A 139 -0.84 -11.04 -2.71
N PHE A 140 -0.67 -12.32 -3.05
CA PHE A 140 -1.55 -13.01 -4.00
C PHE A 140 -3.02 -12.93 -3.60
N TYR A 141 -3.35 -13.28 -2.36
CA TYR A 141 -4.74 -13.26 -1.90
C TYR A 141 -5.32 -11.85 -1.87
N LEU A 142 -4.52 -10.85 -1.50
CA LEU A 142 -4.95 -9.44 -1.50
C LEU A 142 -5.24 -8.94 -2.93
N VAL A 143 -4.31 -9.16 -3.87
CA VAL A 143 -4.50 -8.78 -5.29
C VAL A 143 -5.71 -9.49 -5.88
N ARG A 144 -5.83 -10.81 -5.70
CA ARG A 144 -6.95 -11.59 -6.23
C ARG A 144 -8.29 -11.18 -5.62
N GLY A 145 -8.32 -10.91 -4.31
CA GLY A 145 -9.52 -10.40 -3.65
C GLY A 145 -10.01 -9.09 -4.25
N LEU A 146 -9.10 -8.14 -4.50
CA LEU A 146 -9.44 -6.87 -5.14
C LEU A 146 -9.89 -7.06 -6.58
N GLN A 147 -9.21 -7.91 -7.36
CA GLN A 147 -9.59 -8.20 -8.75
C GLN A 147 -10.98 -8.83 -8.86
N VAL A 148 -11.37 -9.69 -7.92
CA VAL A 148 -12.71 -10.30 -7.91
C VAL A 148 -13.80 -9.31 -7.48
N LEU A 149 -13.46 -8.34 -6.62
CA LEU A 149 -14.40 -7.31 -6.17
C LEU A 149 -14.49 -6.09 -7.08
N ARG A 150 -13.54 -5.92 -8.01
CA ARG A 150 -13.46 -4.78 -8.91
C ARG A 150 -14.74 -4.66 -9.75
N ARG A 151 -15.23 -3.43 -9.88
CA ARG A 151 -16.33 -3.04 -10.78
C ARG A 151 -15.79 -2.49 -12.11
N PRO A 152 -16.60 -2.41 -13.17
CA PRO A 152 -16.21 -1.73 -14.40
C PRO A 152 -15.68 -0.32 -14.13
N CYS A 153 -14.64 0.12 -14.85
CA CYS A 153 -14.02 1.42 -14.58
C CYS A 153 -15.03 2.57 -14.75
N GLU A 154 -15.97 2.45 -15.69
CA GLU A 154 -17.01 3.44 -15.96
C GLU A 154 -17.92 3.71 -14.75
N GLU A 155 -17.98 2.77 -13.80
CA GLU A 155 -18.67 2.94 -12.52
C GLU A 155 -17.74 3.54 -11.46
N SER A 156 -16.50 3.06 -11.37
CA SER A 156 -15.52 3.46 -10.34
C SER A 156 -14.96 4.88 -10.53
N TYR A 157 -14.57 5.23 -11.75
CA TYR A 157 -13.87 6.48 -12.09
C TYR A 157 -14.70 7.76 -11.86
N LYS A 158 -16.02 7.63 -11.66
CA LYS A 158 -16.93 8.77 -11.47
C LYS A 158 -16.79 9.46 -10.11
N SER A 159 -16.15 8.81 -9.12
CA SER A 159 -16.07 9.32 -7.76
C SER A 159 -14.62 9.54 -7.35
N ALA A 160 -14.26 10.78 -7.06
CA ALA A 160 -12.97 11.08 -6.46
C ALA A 160 -12.88 10.46 -5.05
N VAL A 161 -11.70 9.94 -4.74
CA VAL A 161 -11.32 9.50 -3.41
C VAL A 161 -10.05 10.23 -3.00
N TYR A 162 -9.84 10.34 -1.70
CA TYR A 162 -8.79 11.18 -1.14
C TYR A 162 -7.86 10.34 -0.28
N SER A 163 -6.55 10.51 -0.50
CA SER A 163 -5.52 9.99 0.38
C SER A 163 -4.64 11.14 0.85
N THR A 164 -4.04 11.00 2.03
CA THR A 164 -3.15 11.99 2.61
C THR A 164 -1.82 11.33 2.89
N SER A 165 -0.73 11.99 2.50
CA SER A 165 0.61 11.55 2.87
C SER A 165 1.42 12.72 3.39
N GLN A 166 2.29 12.42 4.34
CA GLN A 166 3.37 13.32 4.72
C GLN A 166 4.42 13.29 3.61
N ASP A 167 4.96 14.47 3.28
CA ASP A 167 6.16 14.63 2.46
C ASP A 167 6.14 13.94 1.09
N ILE A 168 4.97 13.81 0.46
CA ILE A 168 4.86 13.38 -0.94
C ILE A 168 5.10 14.57 -1.87
N SER A 169 5.95 14.37 -2.87
CA SER A 169 6.19 15.34 -3.95
C SER A 169 6.20 14.66 -5.32
N PHE A 170 5.94 15.44 -6.37
CA PHE A 170 6.00 14.99 -7.76
C PHE A 170 6.85 15.96 -8.59
N ALA A 171 7.78 15.43 -9.37
CA ALA A 171 8.64 16.22 -10.25
C ALA A 171 7.99 16.42 -11.62
N PHE A 172 7.49 17.63 -11.88
CA PHE A 172 6.93 18.00 -13.18
C PHE A 172 8.04 18.31 -14.20
N GLY A 173 7.83 17.93 -15.47
CA GLY A 173 8.79 18.24 -16.55
C GLY A 173 8.95 17.16 -17.62
N GLY A 174 8.16 16.08 -17.56
CA GLY A 174 8.20 14.98 -18.54
C GLY A 174 6.82 14.35 -18.76
N ILE A 175 6.77 13.03 -18.84
CA ILE A 175 5.49 12.28 -18.81
C ILE A 175 5.00 12.31 -17.37
N ASN A 176 3.97 13.12 -17.08
CA ASN A 176 3.44 13.26 -15.73
C ASN A 176 2.57 12.05 -15.37
N ARG A 177 3.17 10.87 -15.23
CA ARG A 177 2.51 9.63 -14.85
C ARG A 177 3.13 9.03 -13.60
N VAL A 178 2.31 8.36 -12.81
CA VAL A 178 2.70 7.74 -11.55
C VAL A 178 2.03 6.37 -11.40
N ARG A 179 2.70 5.44 -10.73
CA ARG A 179 2.06 4.29 -10.06
C ARG A 179 2.19 4.47 -8.56
N LEU A 180 1.16 4.10 -7.81
CA LEU A 180 1.19 4.26 -6.36
C LEU A 180 2.25 3.38 -5.69
N GLY A 181 2.64 2.25 -6.31
CA GLY A 181 3.72 1.38 -5.82
C GLY A 181 3.41 0.64 -4.50
N SER A 182 2.24 0.90 -3.91
CA SER A 182 1.72 0.24 -2.73
C SER A 182 0.19 0.23 -2.75
N PHE A 183 -0.41 -0.62 -1.92
CA PHE A 183 -1.86 -0.62 -1.76
C PHE A 183 -2.28 0.63 -0.98
N THR A 184 -3.05 1.51 -1.59
CA THR A 184 -3.37 2.81 -0.98
C THR A 184 -4.77 2.79 -0.37
N LEU A 185 -4.86 3.15 0.91
CA LEU A 185 -6.13 3.50 1.53
C LEU A 185 -6.54 4.92 1.11
N ALA A 186 -7.76 5.02 0.59
CA ALA A 186 -8.38 6.29 0.24
C ALA A 186 -9.80 6.38 0.83
N TYR A 187 -10.30 7.60 0.94
CA TYR A 187 -11.57 7.90 1.60
C TYR A 187 -12.44 8.76 0.68
N SER A 188 -13.77 8.59 0.70
CA SER A 188 -14.66 9.39 -0.15
C SER A 188 -14.81 10.86 0.28
N THR A 189 -14.35 11.23 1.48
CA THR A 189 -14.47 12.60 1.99
C THR A 189 -13.14 13.30 1.89
N LYS A 190 -13.11 14.47 1.24
CA LYS A 190 -11.90 15.30 1.17
C LYS A 190 -11.50 15.69 2.60
N PRO A 191 -10.25 15.42 3.02
CA PRO A 191 -9.78 15.90 4.32
C PRO A 191 -9.85 17.44 4.34
N PRO A 192 -10.09 18.05 5.51
CA PRO A 192 -10.00 19.50 5.64
C PRO A 192 -8.61 19.98 5.19
N ALA A 193 -8.56 21.17 4.58
CA ALA A 193 -7.31 21.83 4.22
C ALA A 193 -6.61 22.29 5.51
N THR A 194 -5.92 21.38 6.18
CA THR A 194 -5.26 21.65 7.46
C THR A 194 -3.87 21.05 7.43
N ASP A 195 -2.90 21.95 7.66
CA ASP A 195 -1.46 21.79 7.67
C ASP A 195 -0.78 21.61 6.32
N GLN A 196 0.13 22.55 6.02
CA GLN A 196 1.13 22.49 4.93
C GLN A 196 2.04 21.24 5.01
N GLN A 197 1.90 20.43 6.07
CA GLN A 197 2.67 19.23 6.33
C GLN A 197 2.16 18.00 5.54
N TYR A 198 0.90 18.01 5.09
CA TYR A 198 0.32 16.88 4.34
C TYR A 198 -0.02 17.30 2.92
N THR A 199 0.34 16.44 1.97
CA THR A 199 -0.14 16.52 0.58
C THR A 199 -1.43 15.74 0.46
N VAL A 200 -2.49 16.37 -0.04
CA VAL A 200 -3.74 15.69 -0.38
C VAL A 200 -3.65 15.18 -1.81
N LEU A 201 -3.91 13.88 -1.99
CA LEU A 201 -4.07 13.25 -3.29
C LEU A 201 -5.56 13.11 -3.59
N THR A 202 -6.04 13.80 -4.63
CA THR A 202 -7.37 13.60 -5.21
C THR A 202 -7.25 12.58 -6.34
N ILE A 203 -7.73 11.36 -6.10
CA ILE A 203 -7.52 10.20 -6.97
C ILE A 203 -8.84 9.80 -7.62
N TYR A 204 -8.82 9.52 -8.92
CA TYR A 204 -9.92 8.96 -9.70
C TYR A 204 -9.58 7.52 -10.11
N PRO A 205 -9.74 6.52 -9.21
CA PRO A 205 -9.33 5.15 -9.52
C PRO A 205 -10.39 4.41 -10.33
N CYS A 206 -9.98 3.81 -11.45
CA CYS A 206 -10.70 2.72 -12.09
C CYS A 206 -10.68 1.47 -11.21
N PHE A 207 -9.55 1.22 -10.53
CA PHE A 207 -9.27 -0.07 -9.90
C PHE A 207 -9.62 -0.14 -8.42
N GLY A 208 -10.03 0.99 -7.84
CA GLY A 208 -10.39 1.12 -6.44
C GLY A 208 -11.58 0.23 -6.06
N VAL A 209 -11.45 -0.45 -4.93
CA VAL A 209 -12.50 -1.32 -4.39
C VAL A 209 -13.04 -0.73 -3.09
N PRO A 210 -14.35 -0.40 -3.01
CA PRO A 210 -14.99 -0.03 -1.75
C PRO A 210 -14.98 -1.21 -0.78
N VAL A 211 -14.33 -1.04 0.37
CA VAL A 211 -14.15 -2.10 1.39
C VAL A 211 -14.94 -1.84 2.67
N GLU A 212 -15.69 -0.75 2.75
CA GLU A 212 -16.57 -0.40 3.90
C GLU A 212 -17.46 -1.55 4.40
N LYS A 213 -18.03 -2.36 3.49
CA LYS A 213 -18.92 -3.46 3.85
C LYS A 213 -18.25 -4.52 4.73
N PHE A 214 -16.93 -4.64 4.64
CA PHE A 214 -16.10 -5.57 5.41
C PHE A 214 -15.85 -5.08 6.85
N PHE A 215 -16.02 -3.79 7.14
CA PHE A 215 -15.66 -3.18 8.44
C PHE A 215 -16.85 -2.54 9.19
N GLY A 216 -18.07 -2.63 8.65
CA GLY A 216 -19.29 -2.17 9.32
C GLY A 216 -19.65 -0.71 9.04
N THR A 217 -20.74 -0.24 9.64
CA THR A 217 -21.33 1.09 9.34
C THR A 217 -20.55 2.28 9.90
N GLN A 218 -19.58 2.03 10.78
CA GLN A 218 -18.72 3.06 11.37
C GLN A 218 -17.42 3.28 10.57
N SER A 219 -17.09 2.37 9.64
CA SER A 219 -15.99 2.65 8.73
C SER A 219 -16.44 3.75 7.77
N LYS A 220 -15.70 4.87 7.74
CA LYS A 220 -15.76 5.85 6.66
C LYS A 220 -15.73 5.09 5.32
N ARG A 221 -16.29 5.64 4.24
CA ARG A 221 -16.28 5.01 2.91
C ARG A 221 -14.84 4.82 2.42
N ILE A 222 -14.22 3.71 2.83
CA ILE A 222 -12.83 3.35 2.55
C ILE A 222 -12.82 2.65 1.21
N VAL A 223 -11.93 3.12 0.35
CA VAL A 223 -11.61 2.53 -0.94
C VAL A 223 -10.16 2.08 -0.87
N LEU A 224 -9.93 0.81 -1.17
CA LEU A 224 -8.60 0.24 -1.30
C LEU A 224 -8.20 0.26 -2.78
N ILE A 225 -7.11 0.95 -3.10
CA ILE A 225 -6.58 1.09 -4.45
C ILE A 225 -5.39 0.12 -4.62
N PRO A 226 -5.41 -0.79 -5.62
CA PRO A 226 -4.28 -1.67 -5.88
C PRO A 226 -3.10 -0.89 -6.48
N LEU A 227 -1.90 -1.43 -6.35
CA LEU A 227 -0.68 -0.69 -6.71
C LEU A 227 -0.37 -0.58 -8.21
N SER A 228 -1.01 -1.39 -9.06
CA SER A 228 -0.68 -1.50 -10.49
C SER A 228 -1.35 -0.43 -11.37
N GLU A 229 -2.24 0.39 -10.81
CA GLU A 229 -2.92 1.45 -11.56
C GLU A 229 -1.94 2.59 -11.91
N ILE A 230 -2.00 3.07 -13.15
CA ILE A 230 -1.20 4.19 -13.64
C ILE A 230 -2.10 5.41 -13.75
N PHE A 231 -1.67 6.51 -13.15
CA PHE A 231 -2.39 7.78 -13.16
C PHE A 231 -1.60 8.85 -13.88
N GLN A 232 -2.30 9.73 -14.58
CA GLN A 232 -1.82 11.03 -15.01
C GLN A 232 -1.88 12.00 -13.81
N VAL A 233 -0.78 12.72 -13.58
CA VAL A 233 -0.64 13.66 -12.46
C VAL A 233 -0.80 15.09 -12.95
N SER A 234 -1.58 15.88 -12.21
CA SER A 234 -1.68 17.32 -12.35
C SER A 234 -1.74 18.02 -10.98
N PRO A 235 -1.29 19.28 -10.87
CA PRO A 235 -1.38 20.02 -9.61
C PRO A 235 -2.83 20.38 -9.28
N GLU A 236 -3.21 20.32 -8.00
CA GLU A 236 -4.50 20.79 -7.51
C GLU A 236 -4.36 22.20 -6.89
N GLY A 237 -4.69 23.23 -7.66
CA GLY A 237 -4.59 24.62 -7.20
C GLY A 237 -3.13 25.10 -7.08
N ALA A 238 -2.87 25.99 -6.13
CA ALA A 238 -1.55 26.62 -5.92
C ALA A 238 -0.74 25.95 -4.79
N GLY A 239 -1.23 24.86 -4.21
CA GLY A 239 -0.58 24.12 -3.13
C GLY A 239 0.23 22.92 -3.62
N ASN A 240 0.61 22.05 -2.68
CA ASN A 240 1.31 20.79 -2.97
C ASN A 240 0.37 19.64 -3.35
N ASP A 241 -0.95 19.86 -3.26
CA ASP A 241 -1.97 18.86 -3.56
C ASP A 241 -1.90 18.41 -5.03
N LEU A 242 -2.21 17.13 -5.26
CA LEU A 242 -2.10 16.50 -6.58
C LEU A 242 -3.41 15.82 -6.96
N VAL A 243 -3.74 15.90 -8.25
CA VAL A 243 -4.82 15.15 -8.87
C VAL A 243 -4.24 14.00 -9.67
N LEU A 244 -4.75 12.79 -9.44
CA LEU A 244 -4.37 11.54 -10.11
C LEU A 244 -5.59 11.00 -10.89
N GLN A 245 -5.47 10.91 -12.22
CA GLN A 245 -6.54 10.51 -13.16
C GLN A 245 -6.12 9.40 -14.11
#